data_AF-A0AA88H5Y4-F1
#
_entry.id   AF-A0AA88H5Y4-F1
#
_cell.length_a   1.000
_cell.length_b   1.000
_cell.length_c   1.000
_cell.angle_alpha   90.00
_cell.angle_beta   90.00
_cell.angle_gamma   90.00
#
_symmetry.space_group_name_H-M   'P 1'
#
loop_
_entity.id
_entity.type
_entity.pdbx_description
1 polymer ?
#
loop_
_entity_poly.entity_id
_entity_poly.type
_entity_poly.pdbx_seq_one_letter_code
_entity_poly.pdbx_strand_id
1 'polypeptide(L)'
;MADKKPDEQFVGSGPKETKWQSFKGFVWNSETSQFMGRTAGSWAKITIFYVIFYTLLAGFFAGMLMIFYQTLDFKIPKWQNKDSLIGTNPGLGFRPMPPEAQVDSTLIQFKHGIKGDWQYWVHSLTEFLEPYETLTSSGQEFTNCDFDKPPQEGKACNFNVELLGDHCTKENNFGYELGKPCVLIKLNKIFGWRPEVYNSSAEVPEDMPADLKSYIKDIETGNKTHVSKTKIMYLFSRRILLLLSLFD
;
A
#
# COMPACT_ATOMS: atom_id res chain seq x y z
N MET A 1 78.54 -18.34 -43.80
CA MET A 1 77.39 -18.38 -44.71
C MET A 1 76.68 -19.71 -44.54
N ALA A 2 75.52 -19.69 -43.89
CA ALA A 2 74.53 -20.75 -43.96
C ALA A 2 73.21 -20.13 -43.46
N ASP A 3 72.49 -19.49 -44.38
CA ASP A 3 71.12 -19.02 -44.17
C ASP A 3 70.20 -20.21 -43.94
N LYS A 4 69.47 -20.19 -42.83
CA LYS A 4 68.39 -21.15 -42.54
C LYS A 4 67.06 -20.45 -42.85
N LYS A 5 66.38 -20.88 -43.92
CA LYS A 5 65.04 -20.41 -44.31
C LYS A 5 64.01 -20.79 -43.23
N PRO A 6 62.99 -19.94 -42.96
CA PRO A 6 61.84 -20.33 -42.15
C PRO A 6 60.84 -21.12 -43.00
N ASP A 7 60.31 -22.22 -42.45
CA ASP A 7 59.26 -23.03 -43.08
C ASP A 7 57.92 -22.27 -43.05
N GLU A 8 57.37 -21.95 -44.22
CA GLU A 8 56.01 -21.45 -44.39
C GLU A 8 54.99 -22.56 -44.05
N GLN A 9 54.30 -22.40 -42.91
CA GLN A 9 53.13 -23.21 -42.60
C GLN A 9 51.92 -22.68 -43.39
N PHE A 10 51.53 -23.41 -44.41
CA PHE A 10 50.27 -23.22 -45.13
C PHE A 10 49.08 -23.35 -44.18
N VAL A 11 48.42 -22.24 -43.86
CA VAL A 11 47.11 -22.23 -43.19
C VAL A 11 46.07 -22.63 -44.24
N GLY A 12 45.82 -23.93 -44.36
CA GLY A 12 44.70 -24.46 -45.14
C GLY A 12 43.38 -23.95 -44.55
N SER A 13 42.61 -23.19 -45.33
CA SER A 13 41.26 -22.79 -44.98
C SER A 13 40.39 -24.04 -44.81
N GLY A 14 40.02 -24.34 -43.56
CA GLY A 14 39.13 -25.45 -43.22
C GLY A 14 37.76 -25.36 -43.90
N PRO A 15 37.00 -26.47 -43.95
CA PRO A 15 35.73 -26.55 -44.64
C PRO A 15 34.73 -25.50 -44.13
N LYS A 16 33.92 -24.92 -45.03
CA LYS A 16 32.89 -23.93 -44.70
C LYS A 16 31.72 -24.63 -43.98
N GLU A 17 31.81 -24.72 -42.66
CA GLU A 17 30.76 -25.26 -41.80
C GLU A 17 29.46 -24.43 -41.87
N THR A 18 28.31 -25.10 -41.95
CA THR A 18 26.99 -24.46 -41.93
C THR A 18 26.77 -23.78 -40.57
N LYS A 19 26.09 -22.61 -40.49
CA LYS A 19 25.86 -21.89 -39.20
C LYS A 19 25.32 -22.79 -38.08
N TRP A 20 24.49 -23.76 -38.43
CA TRP A 20 23.94 -24.75 -37.49
C TRP A 20 24.96 -25.79 -37.00
N GLN A 21 25.88 -26.22 -37.87
CA GLN A 21 26.97 -27.11 -37.49
C GLN A 21 28.00 -26.39 -36.61
N SER A 22 28.26 -25.11 -36.91
CA SER A 22 29.07 -24.24 -36.05
C SER A 22 28.42 -24.04 -34.67
N PHE A 23 27.10 -23.83 -34.60
CA PHE A 23 26.37 -23.74 -33.33
C PHE A 23 26.38 -25.07 -32.55
N LYS A 24 26.20 -26.21 -33.24
CA LYS A 24 26.23 -27.54 -32.60
C LYS A 24 27.63 -27.86 -32.06
N GLY A 25 28.68 -27.53 -32.80
CA GLY A 25 30.07 -27.65 -32.34
C GLY A 25 30.44 -26.67 -31.22
N PHE A 26 29.80 -25.49 -31.18
CA PHE A 26 29.92 -24.54 -30.06
C PHE A 26 29.29 -25.07 -28.77
N VAL A 27 28.09 -25.67 -28.84
CA VAL A 27 27.40 -26.23 -27.68
C VAL A 27 28.13 -27.48 -27.15
N TRP A 28 28.48 -28.41 -28.03
CA TRP A 28 29.18 -29.64 -27.65
C TRP A 28 30.20 -30.06 -28.69
N ASN A 29 31.47 -30.09 -28.29
CA ASN A 29 32.55 -30.63 -29.10
C ASN A 29 32.87 -32.05 -28.62
N SER A 30 32.44 -33.04 -29.41
CA SER A 30 32.62 -34.47 -29.09
C SER A 30 34.07 -34.96 -29.19
N GLU A 31 34.93 -34.28 -29.96
CA GLU A 31 36.33 -34.68 -30.17
C GLU A 31 37.21 -34.28 -28.98
N THR A 32 36.93 -33.12 -28.38
CA THR A 32 37.67 -32.59 -27.22
C THR A 32 36.92 -32.75 -25.90
N SER A 33 35.70 -33.31 -25.91
CA SER A 33 34.81 -33.45 -24.75
C SER A 33 34.59 -32.12 -24.01
N GLN A 34 34.31 -31.06 -24.77
CA GLN A 34 34.08 -29.71 -24.25
C GLN A 34 32.63 -29.29 -24.44
N PHE A 35 32.01 -28.78 -23.37
CA PHE A 35 30.69 -28.15 -23.40
C PHE A 35 30.87 -26.63 -23.35
N MET A 36 30.32 -25.91 -24.35
CA MET A 36 30.46 -24.45 -24.48
C MET A 36 31.90 -23.95 -24.32
N GLY A 37 32.85 -24.66 -24.95
CA GLY A 37 34.28 -24.29 -24.95
C GLY A 37 35.04 -24.58 -23.65
N ARG A 38 34.47 -25.34 -22.70
CA ARG A 38 35.18 -25.78 -21.48
C ARG A 38 35.00 -27.27 -21.22
N THR A 39 36.03 -27.90 -20.64
CA THR A 39 35.96 -29.31 -20.22
C THR A 39 35.03 -29.48 -19.01
N ALA A 40 34.45 -30.67 -18.85
CA ALA A 40 33.58 -30.98 -17.70
C ALA A 40 34.26 -30.72 -16.34
N GLY A 41 35.57 -30.97 -16.23
CA GLY A 41 36.36 -30.67 -15.04
C GLY A 41 36.53 -29.16 -14.78
N SER A 42 36.59 -28.33 -15.82
CA SER A 42 36.58 -26.87 -15.67
C SER A 42 35.21 -26.37 -15.21
N TRP A 43 34.12 -26.88 -15.81
CA TRP A 43 32.75 -26.59 -15.37
C TRP A 43 32.52 -26.96 -13.90
N ALA A 44 32.94 -28.15 -13.46
CA ALA A 44 32.83 -28.55 -12.06
C ALA A 44 33.57 -27.56 -11.13
N LYS A 45 34.79 -27.15 -11.47
CA LYS A 45 35.56 -26.16 -10.69
C LYS A 45 34.86 -24.81 -10.60
N ILE A 46 34.31 -24.31 -11.72
CA ILE A 46 33.60 -23.03 -11.77
C ILE A 46 32.32 -23.10 -10.94
N THR A 47 31.54 -24.18 -11.09
CA THR A 47 30.30 -24.37 -10.34
C THR A 47 30.58 -24.48 -8.84
N ILE A 48 31.57 -25.27 -8.43
CA ILE A 48 31.97 -25.39 -7.01
C ILE A 48 32.41 -24.02 -6.46
N PHE A 49 33.22 -23.28 -7.24
CA PHE A 49 33.63 -21.92 -6.86
C PHE A 49 32.41 -21.01 -6.64
N TYR A 50 31.46 -20.95 -7.58
CA TYR A 50 30.28 -20.09 -7.45
C TYR A 50 29.35 -20.56 -6.33
N VAL A 51 29.18 -21.87 -6.12
CA VAL A 51 28.39 -22.39 -5.00
C VAL A 51 28.97 -21.92 -3.67
N ILE A 52 30.27 -22.08 -3.46
CA ILE A 52 30.94 -21.63 -2.23
C ILE A 52 30.86 -20.10 -2.11
N PHE A 53 31.20 -19.38 -3.18
CA PHE A 53 31.18 -17.92 -3.20
C PHE A 53 29.79 -17.35 -2.88
N TYR A 54 28.74 -17.81 -3.54
CA TYR A 54 27.38 -17.34 -3.29
C TYR A 54 26.84 -17.79 -1.93
N THR A 55 27.26 -18.95 -1.41
CA THR A 55 26.91 -19.37 -0.04
C THR A 55 27.52 -18.42 0.99
N LEU A 56 28.79 -18.05 0.83
CA LEU A 56 29.46 -17.07 1.70
C LEU A 56 28.84 -15.68 1.57
N LEU A 57 28.53 -15.24 0.35
CA LEU A 57 27.90 -13.94 0.10
C LEU A 57 26.49 -13.87 0.72
N ALA A 58 25.69 -14.92 0.55
CA ALA A 58 24.36 -15.03 1.15
C ALA A 58 24.45 -15.06 2.69
N GLY A 59 25.42 -15.78 3.26
CA GLY A 59 25.70 -15.80 4.69
C GLY A 59 26.08 -14.43 5.25
N PHE A 60 26.94 -13.68 4.54
CA PHE A 60 27.30 -12.32 4.90
C PHE A 60 26.09 -11.38 4.86
N PHE A 61 25.28 -11.44 3.79
CA PHE A 61 24.05 -10.67 3.68
C PHE A 61 23.04 -11.02 4.80
N ALA A 62 22.84 -12.31 5.07
CA ALA A 62 21.97 -12.76 6.15
C ALA A 62 22.46 -12.28 7.52
N GLY A 63 23.77 -12.31 7.77
CA GLY A 63 24.39 -11.77 8.99
C GLY A 63 24.14 -10.26 9.14
N MET A 64 24.35 -9.48 8.07
CA MET A 64 24.04 -8.05 8.09
C MET A 64 22.56 -7.78 8.33
N LEU A 65 21.67 -8.54 7.68
CA LEU A 65 20.23 -8.42 7.85
C LEU A 65 19.79 -8.80 9.28
N MET A 66 20.42 -9.82 9.88
CA MET A 66 20.16 -10.22 11.26
C MET A 66 20.54 -9.12 12.25
N ILE A 67 21.72 -8.49 12.07
CA ILE A 67 22.13 -7.34 12.88
C ILE A 67 21.15 -6.18 12.70
N PHE A 68 20.72 -5.91 11.47
CA PHE A 68 19.73 -4.87 11.19
C PHE A 68 18.40 -5.11 11.94
N TYR A 69 17.90 -6.36 11.96
CA TYR A 69 16.69 -6.70 12.72
C TYR A 69 16.84 -6.50 14.24
N GLN A 70 18.04 -6.64 14.80
CA GLN A 70 18.28 -6.29 16.22
C GLN A 70 18.12 -4.79 16.51
N THR A 71 18.15 -3.93 15.49
CA THR A 71 17.96 -2.48 15.64
C THR A 71 16.52 -2.01 15.47
N LEU A 72 15.59 -2.94 15.21
CA LEU A 72 14.17 -2.66 14.96
C LEU A 72 13.30 -3.17 16.11
N ASP A 73 12.26 -2.40 16.42
CA ASP A 73 11.18 -2.82 17.30
C ASP A 73 10.06 -3.46 16.45
N PHE A 74 9.52 -4.61 16.90
CA PHE A 74 8.48 -5.35 16.18
C PHE A 74 7.08 -4.75 16.33
N LYS A 75 6.87 -3.87 17.32
CA LYS A 75 5.58 -3.23 17.60
C LYS A 75 5.51 -1.81 17.08
N ILE A 76 6.65 -1.11 17.05
CA ILE A 76 6.69 0.33 16.80
C ILE A 76 7.63 0.65 15.64
N PRO A 77 7.16 1.37 14.59
CA PRO A 77 8.05 1.78 13.51
C PRO A 77 9.08 2.80 14.03
N LYS A 78 10.33 2.62 13.60
CA LYS A 78 11.48 3.44 14.01
C LYS A 78 11.33 4.91 13.65
N TRP A 79 10.82 5.20 12.46
CA TRP A 79 10.58 6.55 11.97
C TRP A 79 9.08 6.81 11.94
N GLN A 80 8.62 7.89 12.56
CA GLN A 80 7.20 8.19 12.73
C GLN A 80 6.89 9.59 12.23
N ASN A 81 5.67 9.79 11.72
CA ASN A 81 5.12 11.09 11.37
C ASN A 81 6.10 11.91 10.50
N LYS A 82 6.55 13.09 10.97
CA LYS A 82 7.45 14.01 10.25
C LYS A 82 8.80 13.39 9.89
N ASP A 83 9.28 12.45 10.68
CA ASP A 83 10.56 11.77 10.44
C ASP A 83 10.41 10.59 9.46
N SER A 84 9.17 10.22 9.14
CA SER A 84 8.85 9.19 8.17
C SER A 84 8.51 9.79 6.81
N LEU A 85 8.67 8.99 5.74
CA LEU A 85 8.29 9.37 4.38
C LEU A 85 6.79 9.70 4.24
N ILE A 86 5.94 9.16 5.14
CA ILE A 86 4.48 9.34 5.12
C ILE A 86 4.10 10.77 5.57
N GLY A 87 4.91 11.38 6.44
CA GLY A 87 4.64 12.70 7.00
C GLY A 87 3.54 12.69 8.08
N THR A 88 2.96 13.86 8.35
CA THR A 88 1.89 14.06 9.36
C THR A 88 0.49 14.06 8.77
N ASN A 89 0.37 13.90 7.45
CA ASN A 89 -0.93 13.95 6.80
C ASN A 89 -1.38 12.56 6.36
N PRO A 90 -2.36 11.94 7.04
CA PRO A 90 -2.89 10.66 6.62
C PRO A 90 -3.55 10.76 5.24
N GLY A 91 -3.24 9.78 4.40
CA GLY A 91 -4.00 9.57 3.18
C GLY A 91 -5.46 9.25 3.47
N LEU A 92 -6.30 9.53 2.49
CA LEU A 92 -7.73 9.28 2.55
C LEU A 92 -8.11 8.22 1.50
N GLY A 93 -8.84 7.21 1.94
CA GLY A 93 -9.51 6.26 1.07
C GLY A 93 -11.02 6.41 1.17
N PHE A 94 -11.73 5.76 0.24
CA PHE A 94 -13.18 5.63 0.30
C PHE A 94 -13.61 4.17 0.15
N ARG A 95 -14.84 3.88 0.56
CA ARG A 95 -15.51 2.60 0.36
C ARG A 95 -16.92 2.85 -0.19
N PRO A 96 -17.45 1.99 -1.07
CA PRO A 96 -16.84 0.75 -1.57
C PRO A 96 -15.74 1.00 -2.62
N MET A 97 -14.82 0.04 -2.77
CA MET A 97 -13.79 0.10 -3.81
C MET A 97 -14.33 -0.56 -5.09
N PRO A 98 -13.92 -0.09 -6.29
CA PRO A 98 -14.32 -0.72 -7.54
C PRO A 98 -13.81 -2.17 -7.68
N PRO A 99 -14.45 -2.96 -8.58
CA PRO A 99 -14.04 -4.33 -8.87
C PRO A 99 -12.58 -4.44 -9.33
N GLU A 100 -11.99 -5.62 -9.18
CA GLU A 100 -10.59 -5.88 -9.53
C GLU A 100 -10.27 -5.58 -11.01
N ALA A 101 -11.25 -5.76 -11.90
CA ALA A 101 -11.12 -5.42 -13.31
C ALA A 101 -10.98 -3.90 -13.59
N GLN A 102 -11.27 -3.04 -12.60
CA GLN A 102 -11.32 -1.58 -12.71
C GLN A 102 -10.64 -0.87 -11.53
N VAL A 103 -9.64 -1.49 -10.89
CA VAL A 103 -8.95 -0.94 -9.70
C VAL A 103 -8.32 0.44 -9.91
N ASP A 104 -7.96 0.77 -11.16
CA ASP A 104 -7.35 2.06 -11.51
C ASP A 104 -8.36 3.21 -11.57
N SER A 105 -9.67 2.90 -11.51
CA SER A 105 -10.74 3.88 -11.57
C SER A 105 -11.26 4.21 -10.18
N THR A 106 -11.66 5.46 -9.94
CA THR A 106 -12.41 5.85 -8.73
C THR A 106 -13.92 5.95 -9.00
N LEU A 107 -14.37 5.48 -10.17
CA LEU A 107 -15.75 5.60 -10.60
C LEU A 107 -16.63 4.56 -9.91
N ILE A 108 -17.66 5.04 -9.20
CA ILE A 108 -18.79 4.21 -8.75
C ILE A 108 -19.90 4.34 -9.78
N GLN A 109 -20.13 3.27 -10.54
CA GLN A 109 -21.18 3.20 -11.54
C GLN A 109 -22.13 2.07 -11.21
N PHE A 110 -23.43 2.37 -11.20
CA PHE A 110 -24.49 1.39 -11.02
C PHE A 110 -25.82 1.92 -11.58
N LYS A 111 -26.74 0.99 -11.81
CA LYS A 111 -28.15 1.20 -12.08
C LYS A 111 -28.92 0.94 -10.80
N HIS A 112 -29.76 1.89 -10.40
CA HIS A 112 -30.59 1.77 -9.21
C HIS A 112 -31.90 0.98 -9.49
N GLY A 113 -32.65 0.66 -8.44
CA GLY A 113 -33.92 -0.06 -8.48
C GLY A 113 -33.81 -1.59 -8.46
N ILE A 114 -34.96 -2.28 -8.51
CA ILE A 114 -35.10 -3.73 -8.33
C ILE A 114 -34.29 -4.55 -9.37
N LYS A 115 -34.18 -4.03 -10.60
CA LYS A 115 -33.38 -4.64 -11.69
C LYS A 115 -31.99 -4.00 -11.85
N GLY A 116 -31.55 -3.27 -10.83
CA GLY A 116 -30.25 -2.63 -10.77
C GLY A 116 -29.09 -3.61 -10.55
N ASP A 117 -27.87 -3.14 -10.79
CA ASP A 117 -26.60 -3.87 -10.65
C ASP A 117 -25.76 -3.34 -9.47
N TRP A 118 -26.44 -2.92 -8.40
CA TRP A 118 -25.82 -2.31 -7.22
C TRP A 118 -25.34 -3.28 -6.15
N GLN A 119 -25.67 -4.57 -6.27
CA GLN A 119 -25.46 -5.58 -5.24
C GLN A 119 -23.98 -5.75 -4.90
N TYR A 120 -23.09 -5.59 -5.88
CA TYR A 120 -21.64 -5.60 -5.66
C TYR A 120 -21.20 -4.54 -4.65
N TRP A 121 -21.68 -3.30 -4.81
CA TRP A 121 -21.32 -2.17 -3.96
C TRP A 121 -21.83 -2.34 -2.53
N VAL A 122 -23.07 -2.82 -2.39
CA VAL A 122 -23.68 -3.12 -1.08
C VAL A 122 -22.97 -4.26 -0.38
N HIS A 123 -22.59 -5.31 -1.12
CA HIS A 123 -21.81 -6.41 -0.57
C HIS A 123 -20.43 -5.93 -0.08
N SER A 124 -19.72 -5.14 -0.87
CA SER A 124 -18.43 -4.57 -0.48
C SER A 124 -18.50 -3.69 0.78
N LEU A 125 -19.58 -2.91 0.93
CA LEU A 125 -19.82 -2.12 2.14
C LEU A 125 -20.16 -3.00 3.35
N THR A 126 -20.99 -4.04 3.14
CA THR A 126 -21.37 -4.98 4.20
C THR A 126 -20.16 -5.74 4.71
N GLU A 127 -19.32 -6.28 3.83
CA GLU A 127 -18.08 -6.98 4.18
C GLU A 127 -17.11 -6.03 4.91
N PHE A 128 -17.05 -4.77 4.49
CA PHE A 128 -16.22 -3.77 5.17
C PHE A 128 -16.71 -3.45 6.59
N LEU A 129 -18.02 -3.43 6.82
CA LEU A 129 -18.63 -3.08 8.11
C LEU A 129 -18.82 -4.28 9.06
N GLU A 130 -18.74 -5.52 8.57
CA GLU A 130 -18.91 -6.73 9.38
C GLU A 130 -18.02 -6.78 10.64
N PRO A 131 -16.72 -6.40 10.60
CA PRO A 131 -15.91 -6.33 11.81
C PRO A 131 -16.45 -5.31 12.82
N TYR A 132 -17.02 -4.19 12.35
CA TYR A 132 -17.56 -3.16 13.25
C TYR A 132 -18.87 -3.63 13.92
N GLU A 133 -19.67 -4.44 13.25
CA GLU A 133 -20.89 -5.04 13.83
C GLU A 133 -20.56 -6.15 14.83
N THR A 134 -19.60 -7.02 14.52
CA THR A 134 -19.27 -8.21 15.32
C THR A 134 -18.37 -7.92 16.52
N LEU A 135 -17.42 -6.98 16.38
CA LEU A 135 -16.44 -6.66 17.43
C LEU A 135 -17.06 -5.85 18.57
N THR A 136 -18.18 -5.16 18.35
CA THR A 136 -18.98 -4.52 19.42
C THR A 136 -19.44 -5.53 20.48
N SER A 137 -19.60 -6.81 20.11
CA SER A 137 -20.10 -7.88 20.99
C SER A 137 -19.00 -8.59 21.78
N SER A 138 -17.72 -8.39 21.42
CA SER A 138 -16.56 -9.08 22.00
C SER A 138 -15.80 -8.17 22.97
N GLY A 139 -16.40 -7.88 24.13
CA GLY A 139 -15.96 -6.84 25.09
C GLY A 139 -14.57 -6.99 25.75
N GLN A 140 -13.69 -7.87 25.28
CA GLN A 140 -12.34 -8.05 25.85
C GLN A 140 -11.29 -7.10 25.23
N GLU A 141 -11.41 -6.73 23.95
CA GLU A 141 -10.41 -5.93 23.23
C GLU A 141 -10.85 -4.49 22.90
N PHE A 142 -12.16 -4.21 23.04
CA PHE A 142 -12.76 -2.92 22.71
C PHE A 142 -13.31 -2.23 23.95
N THR A 143 -13.27 -0.89 23.95
CA THR A 143 -13.92 -0.06 24.96
C THR A 143 -14.71 1.05 24.29
N ASN A 144 -15.83 1.43 24.89
CA ASN A 144 -16.53 2.64 24.47
C ASN A 144 -15.68 3.84 24.86
N CYS A 145 -15.29 4.60 23.85
CA CYS A 145 -14.51 5.81 23.98
C CYS A 145 -15.40 7.03 23.81
N ASP A 146 -14.93 8.12 24.38
CA ASP A 146 -15.46 9.46 24.19
C ASP A 146 -14.27 10.43 24.06
N PHE A 147 -14.49 11.66 23.62
CA PHE A 147 -13.45 12.68 23.50
C PHE A 147 -12.66 12.88 24.80
N ASP A 148 -13.36 12.83 25.93
CA ASP A 148 -12.77 13.01 27.26
C ASP A 148 -12.35 11.67 27.89
N LYS A 149 -12.65 10.55 27.23
CA LYS A 149 -12.38 9.20 27.71
C LYS A 149 -11.66 8.36 26.65
N PRO A 150 -10.32 8.51 26.55
CA PRO A 150 -9.51 7.70 25.63
C PRO A 150 -9.51 6.22 26.04
N PRO A 151 -9.15 5.31 25.11
CA PRO A 151 -9.09 3.89 25.42
C PRO A 151 -7.95 3.59 26.39
N GLN A 152 -8.14 2.56 27.21
CA GLN A 152 -7.08 2.03 28.08
C GLN A 152 -5.96 1.41 27.23
N GLU A 153 -4.75 1.32 27.81
CA GLU A 153 -3.60 0.73 27.14
C GLU A 153 -3.90 -0.72 26.69
N GLY A 154 -3.66 -1.02 25.41
CA GLY A 154 -3.94 -2.33 24.81
C GLY A 154 -5.39 -2.53 24.34
N LYS A 155 -6.30 -1.57 24.54
CA LYS A 155 -7.68 -1.63 24.02
C LYS A 155 -7.88 -0.64 22.87
N ALA A 156 -8.81 -0.96 21.98
CA ALA A 156 -9.24 -0.08 20.90
C ALA A 156 -10.60 0.57 21.20
N CYS A 157 -10.85 1.74 20.62
CA CYS A 157 -12.18 2.34 20.67
C CYS A 157 -13.15 1.57 19.81
N ASN A 158 -14.29 1.23 20.39
CA ASN A 158 -15.42 0.73 19.63
C ASN A 158 -16.00 1.85 18.76
N PHE A 159 -16.40 1.53 17.54
CA PHE A 159 -17.05 2.47 16.63
C PHE A 159 -18.49 2.02 16.40
N ASN A 160 -19.45 2.86 16.79
CA ASN A 160 -20.86 2.59 16.57
C ASN A 160 -21.22 2.87 15.11
N VAL A 161 -21.69 1.83 14.40
CA VAL A 161 -22.10 1.92 12.99
C VAL A 161 -23.30 2.86 12.80
N GLU A 162 -24.12 3.05 13.84
CA GLU A 162 -25.25 3.99 13.84
C GLU A 162 -24.82 5.45 13.61
N LEU A 163 -23.56 5.81 13.92
CA LEU A 163 -23.01 7.15 13.66
C LEU A 163 -22.88 7.46 12.16
N LEU A 164 -23.00 6.46 11.27
CA LEU A 164 -23.03 6.66 9.81
C LEU A 164 -24.36 7.26 9.32
N GLY A 165 -25.37 7.35 10.20
CA GLY A 165 -26.67 7.94 9.93
C GLY A 165 -27.71 6.98 9.35
N ASP A 166 -28.97 7.34 9.46
CA ASP A 166 -30.14 6.48 9.18
C ASP A 166 -30.23 5.99 7.74
N HIS A 167 -29.59 6.68 6.80
CA HIS A 167 -29.64 6.36 5.37
C HIS A 167 -28.53 5.40 4.91
N CYS A 168 -27.46 5.24 5.70
CA CYS A 168 -26.28 4.45 5.37
C CYS A 168 -26.24 3.13 6.14
N THR A 169 -27.37 2.43 6.16
CA THR A 169 -27.56 1.16 6.85
C THR A 169 -27.65 -0.01 5.87
N LYS A 170 -27.38 -1.21 6.38
CA LYS A 170 -27.43 -2.46 5.62
C LYS A 170 -28.86 -2.78 5.17
N GLU A 171 -29.85 -2.50 6.02
CA GLU A 171 -31.28 -2.72 5.77
C GLU A 171 -31.79 -1.86 4.60
N ASN A 172 -31.20 -0.68 4.40
CA ASN A 172 -31.54 0.24 3.32
C ASN A 172 -30.62 0.08 2.09
N ASN A 173 -29.85 -1.02 1.99
CA ASN A 173 -28.90 -1.26 0.90
C ASN A 173 -27.93 -0.07 0.70
N PHE A 174 -27.55 0.61 1.79
CA PHE A 174 -26.72 1.83 1.78
C PHE A 174 -27.22 2.89 0.78
N GLY A 175 -28.53 2.94 0.52
CA GLY A 175 -29.18 3.87 -0.41
C GLY A 175 -28.93 3.61 -1.90
N TYR A 176 -28.20 2.55 -2.26
CA TYR A 176 -27.89 2.24 -3.66
C TYR A 176 -29.14 1.85 -4.46
N GLU A 177 -30.06 1.10 -3.86
CA GLU A 177 -31.31 0.74 -4.54
C GLU A 177 -32.17 1.98 -4.88
N LEU A 178 -32.13 3.01 -4.02
CA LEU A 178 -32.88 4.25 -4.17
C LEU A 178 -32.18 5.29 -5.06
N GLY A 179 -30.96 5.02 -5.54
CA GLY A 179 -30.16 5.96 -6.31
C GLY A 179 -29.53 7.09 -5.47
N LYS A 180 -29.45 6.90 -4.15
CA LYS A 180 -28.78 7.81 -3.20
C LYS A 180 -27.67 7.05 -2.47
N PRO A 181 -26.56 6.72 -3.16
CA PRO A 181 -25.55 5.82 -2.62
C PRO A 181 -24.78 6.45 -1.46
N CYS A 182 -24.49 5.65 -0.43
CA CYS A 182 -23.54 6.02 0.60
C CYS A 182 -22.12 5.66 0.19
N VAL A 183 -21.20 6.59 0.46
CA VAL A 183 -19.75 6.40 0.30
C VAL A 183 -19.10 6.69 1.64
N LEU A 184 -18.42 5.69 2.18
CA LEU A 184 -17.71 5.82 3.46
C LEU A 184 -16.33 6.38 3.20
N ILE A 185 -15.94 7.38 3.99
CA ILE A 185 -14.62 7.97 3.94
C ILE A 185 -13.76 7.37 5.06
N LYS A 186 -12.56 6.92 4.72
CA LYS A 186 -11.65 6.23 5.64
C LYS A 186 -10.29 6.92 5.66
N LEU A 187 -9.79 7.20 6.86
CA LEU A 187 -8.43 7.67 7.06
C LEU A 187 -7.45 6.50 7.14
N ASN A 188 -6.26 6.69 6.56
CA ASN A 188 -5.17 5.74 6.70
C ASN A 188 -4.64 5.73 8.13
N LYS A 189 -4.52 4.54 8.72
CA LYS A 189 -4.01 4.35 10.07
C LYS A 189 -2.49 4.59 10.09
N ILE A 190 -2.05 5.62 10.80
CA ILE A 190 -0.63 5.93 11.04
C ILE A 190 -0.31 5.70 12.53
N PHE A 191 0.80 5.01 12.81
CA PHE A 191 1.23 4.76 14.19
C PHE A 191 1.57 6.06 14.91
N GLY A 192 1.02 6.25 16.11
CA GLY A 192 1.31 7.44 16.94
C GLY A 192 0.78 8.76 16.38
N TRP A 193 0.00 8.73 15.29
CA TRP A 193 -0.62 9.92 14.73
C TRP A 193 -1.76 10.39 15.61
N ARG A 194 -1.81 11.70 15.86
CA ARG A 194 -2.91 12.35 16.57
C ARG A 194 -3.41 13.51 15.70
N PRO A 195 -4.73 13.66 15.54
CA PRO A 195 -5.29 14.74 14.76
C PRO A 195 -5.02 16.09 15.45
N GLU A 196 -4.59 17.07 14.67
CA GLU A 196 -4.58 18.48 15.09
C GLU A 196 -5.97 19.05 14.84
N VAL A 197 -6.63 19.49 15.92
CA VAL A 197 -7.99 20.03 15.89
C VAL A 197 -7.98 21.52 16.20
N TYR A 198 -8.84 22.26 15.51
CA TYR A 198 -9.02 23.71 15.69
C TYR A 198 -10.31 23.97 16.45
N ASN A 199 -10.23 24.83 17.48
CA ASN A 199 -11.38 25.14 18.33
C ASN A 199 -12.08 26.45 17.94
N SER A 200 -11.38 27.35 17.24
CA SER A 200 -11.94 28.62 16.78
C SER A 200 -11.54 28.93 15.35
N SER A 201 -12.39 29.68 14.64
CA SER A 201 -12.10 30.19 13.29
C SER A 201 -10.84 31.06 13.23
N ALA A 202 -10.39 31.62 14.36
CA ALA A 202 -9.18 32.43 14.45
C ALA A 202 -7.87 31.61 14.45
N GLU A 203 -7.92 30.33 14.81
CA GLU A 203 -6.73 29.44 14.90
C GLU A 203 -6.45 28.70 13.59
N VAL A 204 -7.31 28.91 12.59
CA VAL A 204 -7.28 28.21 11.31
C VAL A 204 -6.12 28.71 10.43
N PRO A 205 -5.39 27.81 9.73
CA PRO A 205 -4.26 28.19 8.88
C PRO A 205 -4.62 29.18 7.75
N GLU A 206 -3.66 30.05 7.38
CA GLU A 206 -3.86 31.03 6.31
C GLU A 206 -4.10 30.38 4.93
N ASP A 207 -3.54 29.21 4.68
CA ASP A 207 -3.69 28.45 3.44
C ASP A 207 -5.05 27.74 3.32
N MET A 208 -5.85 27.66 4.40
CA MET A 208 -7.18 27.07 4.32
C MET A 208 -8.08 27.88 3.37
N PRO A 209 -8.82 27.21 2.46
CA PRO A 209 -9.75 27.86 1.53
C PRO A 209 -10.77 28.78 2.20
N ALA A 210 -11.05 29.91 1.54
CA ALA A 210 -11.84 31.00 2.11
C ALA A 210 -13.31 30.61 2.35
N ASP A 211 -13.86 29.78 1.47
CA ASP A 211 -15.16 29.15 1.61
C ASP A 211 -15.23 28.30 2.88
N LEU A 212 -14.20 27.50 3.16
CA LEU A 212 -14.15 26.68 4.37
C LEU A 212 -14.05 27.53 5.63
N LYS A 213 -13.19 28.55 5.63
CA LYS A 213 -13.09 29.51 6.75
C LYS A 213 -14.43 30.17 7.04
N SER A 214 -15.14 30.58 5.99
CA SER A 214 -16.47 31.18 6.15
C SER A 214 -17.48 30.19 6.73
N TYR A 215 -17.45 28.93 6.27
CA TYR A 215 -18.31 27.87 6.78
C TYR A 215 -18.05 27.57 8.27
N ILE A 216 -16.78 27.51 8.68
CA ILE A 216 -16.38 27.32 10.08
C ILE A 216 -16.89 28.49 10.94
N LYS A 217 -16.71 29.73 10.45
CA LYS A 217 -17.19 30.93 11.13
C LYS A 217 -18.72 30.97 11.27
N ASP A 218 -19.45 30.49 10.26
CA ASP A 218 -20.91 30.39 10.31
C ASP A 218 -21.39 29.38 11.36
N ILE A 219 -20.65 28.26 11.52
CA ILE A 219 -20.93 27.27 12.58
C ILE A 219 -20.65 27.87 13.95
N GLU A 220 -19.51 28.54 14.14
CA GLU A 220 -19.13 29.17 15.41
C GLU A 220 -20.12 30.26 15.85
N THR A 221 -20.67 31.02 14.89
CA THR A 221 -21.67 32.07 15.14
C THR A 221 -23.09 31.56 15.33
N GLY A 222 -23.33 30.25 15.25
CA GLY A 222 -24.63 29.62 15.52
C GLY A 222 -25.70 29.82 14.44
N ASN A 223 -25.33 30.33 13.27
CA ASN A 223 -26.26 30.54 12.14
C ASN A 223 -26.66 29.22 11.45
N LYS A 224 -25.95 28.13 11.71
CA LYS A 224 -26.25 26.78 11.20
C LYS A 224 -26.39 25.81 12.38
N THR A 225 -27.59 25.28 12.57
CA THR A 225 -28.00 24.44 13.72
C THR A 225 -27.67 22.96 13.58
N HIS A 226 -27.05 22.52 12.48
CA HIS A 226 -26.86 21.10 12.19
C HIS A 226 -25.63 20.44 12.80
N VAL A 227 -24.76 21.17 13.51
CA VAL A 227 -23.55 20.58 14.11
C VAL A 227 -23.28 21.18 15.49
N SER A 228 -24.01 20.69 16.49
CA SER A 228 -23.80 21.03 17.89
C SER A 228 -22.47 20.43 18.35
N LYS A 229 -21.43 21.28 18.52
CA LYS A 229 -20.04 20.98 18.93
C LYS A 229 -19.15 20.30 17.87
N THR A 230 -18.61 21.09 16.94
CA THR A 230 -17.62 20.58 15.97
C THR A 230 -16.20 20.88 16.45
N LYS A 231 -15.39 19.86 16.74
CA LYS A 231 -13.93 19.99 16.66
C LYS A 231 -13.53 19.81 15.21
N ILE A 232 -12.96 20.84 14.60
CA ILE A 232 -12.64 20.83 13.18
C ILE A 232 -11.24 20.24 13.01
N MET A 233 -11.18 19.10 12.34
CA MET A 233 -9.91 18.54 11.89
C MET A 233 -9.64 19.01 10.46
N TYR A 234 -8.50 19.68 10.26
CA TYR A 234 -8.03 20.07 8.93
C TYR A 234 -6.86 19.17 8.52
N LEU A 235 -7.05 18.43 7.44
CA LEU A 235 -5.99 17.64 6.83
C LEU A 235 -5.39 18.44 5.68
N PHE A 236 -4.18 18.94 5.88
CA PHE A 236 -3.34 19.60 4.87
C PHE A 236 -3.01 18.72 3.65
N SER A 237 -3.91 18.64 2.67
CA SER A 237 -3.60 18.04 1.36
C SER A 237 -3.69 19.10 0.28
N ARG A 238 -2.64 19.22 -0.54
CA ARG A 238 -2.50 20.25 -1.60
C ARG A 238 -3.66 20.29 -2.62
N ARG A 239 -4.64 19.37 -2.56
CA ARG A 239 -5.75 19.25 -3.52
C ARG A 239 -7.10 18.76 -2.97
N ILE A 240 -7.24 18.44 -1.68
CA ILE A 240 -8.50 17.88 -1.15
C ILE A 240 -8.83 18.50 0.20
N LEU A 241 -10.03 19.06 0.30
CA LEU A 241 -10.59 19.71 1.46
C LEU A 241 -11.62 18.78 2.11
N LEU A 242 -11.39 18.34 3.33
CA LEU A 242 -12.35 17.53 4.09
C LEU A 242 -12.54 18.10 5.48
N LEU A 243 -13.76 18.56 5.74
CA LEU A 243 -14.27 18.77 7.07
C LEU A 243 -14.77 17.43 7.60
N LEU A 244 -14.05 16.86 8.56
CA LEU A 244 -14.57 15.76 9.36
C LEU A 244 -15.20 16.40 10.61
N SER A 245 -16.52 16.51 10.60
CA SER A 245 -17.29 16.72 11.83
C SER A 245 -17.24 15.42 12.62
N LEU A 246 -16.46 15.41 13.69
CA LEU A 246 -16.53 14.35 14.68
C LEU A 246 -17.85 14.56 15.43
N PHE A 247 -18.87 13.75 15.11
CA PHE A 247 -20.21 13.85 15.67
C PHE A 247 -20.27 13.26 17.10
N ASP A 248 -21.13 13.86 17.94
CA ASP A 248 -21.64 13.31 19.21
C ASP A 248 -22.60 12.13 18.93
#